data_AF-A0AAU0LV41-F1
#
_entry.id   AF-A0AAU0LV41-F1
#
_cell.length_a   1.000
_cell.length_b   1.000
_cell.length_c   1.000
_cell.angle_alpha   90.00
_cell.angle_beta   90.00
_cell.angle_gamma   90.00
#
_symmetry.space_group_name_H-M   'P 1'
#
loop_
_entity.id
_entity.type
_entity.pdbx_description
1 polymer ?
#
loop_
_entity_poly.entity_id
_entity_poly.type
_entity_poly.pdbx_seq_one_letter_code
_entity_poly.pdbx_strand_id
1 'polypeptide(L)'
;MKTTLKTLSIATICLVVAMATYGMYKLTIGNYQFNAPFMFGFILVAYLLLLTYAKRGIRKIWTLVIIASLTTLQSCNYAKSNQQVVVSDDCGMTWKKINAGEAVPKAGLNMCYMKVVIPNFPMQGEATFISNLKDKVRANVHIDYDYSITDALAFIKQAKFLGKANVDADNEEAIGKSFEMAENMVIDKRIKDVAKRIFVDEDIVELDQSEIENHLLTESNKALESLGVHLNFITLSFDLDEQTRQAIDVSTAMKIYESKNLQDIGKQVMSQRAGATKITVENKTETPKSE
;
A
#
# COMPACT_ATOMS: atom_id res chain seq x y z
N MET A 1 25.56 -23.02 13.42
CA MET A 1 26.64 -23.95 13.84
C MET A 1 26.43 -24.57 15.24
N LYS A 2 26.05 -23.80 16.28
CA LYS A 2 25.78 -24.36 17.63
C LYS A 2 24.52 -25.23 17.73
N THR A 3 23.52 -25.01 16.88
CA THR A 3 22.25 -25.78 16.86
C THR A 3 22.39 -27.12 16.16
N THR A 4 23.13 -27.19 15.06
CA THR A 4 23.40 -28.43 14.31
C THR A 4 24.27 -29.42 15.08
N LEU A 5 25.23 -28.93 15.87
CA LEU A 5 26.06 -29.76 16.76
C LEU A 5 25.25 -30.37 17.92
N LYS A 6 24.23 -29.64 18.40
CA LYS A 6 23.32 -30.10 19.45
C LYS A 6 22.35 -31.17 18.93
N THR A 7 21.80 -31.01 17.72
CA THR A 7 20.94 -32.03 17.12
C THR A 7 21.71 -33.30 16.79
N LEU A 8 22.96 -33.19 16.31
CA LEU A 8 23.82 -34.36 16.05
C LEU A 8 24.11 -35.15 17.33
N SER A 9 24.49 -34.47 18.42
CA SER A 9 24.76 -35.14 19.71
C SER A 9 23.53 -35.81 20.33
N ILE A 10 22.32 -35.26 20.13
CA ILE A 10 21.06 -35.89 20.57
C ILE A 10 20.77 -37.16 19.77
N ALA A 11 20.93 -37.10 18.44
CA ALA A 11 20.75 -38.27 17.59
C ALA A 11 21.72 -39.41 17.98
N THR A 12 22.97 -39.09 18.31
CA THR A 12 23.96 -40.06 18.81
C THR A 12 23.55 -40.67 20.15
N ILE A 13 23.07 -39.87 21.11
CA ILE A 13 22.61 -40.39 22.41
C ILE A 13 21.40 -41.32 22.25
N CYS A 14 20.42 -40.95 21.42
CA CYS A 14 19.26 -41.80 21.14
C CYS A 14 19.67 -43.12 20.47
N LEU A 15 20.60 -43.08 19.52
CA LEU A 15 21.14 -44.26 18.85
C LEU A 15 21.84 -45.20 19.85
N VAL A 16 22.67 -44.65 20.75
CA VAL A 16 23.37 -45.42 21.78
C VAL A 16 22.39 -46.08 22.76
N VAL A 17 21.34 -45.36 23.19
CA VAL A 17 20.29 -45.91 24.05
C VAL A 17 19.55 -47.05 23.33
N ALA A 18 19.19 -46.88 22.05
CA ALA A 18 18.49 -47.90 21.26
C ALA A 18 19.34 -49.15 21.00
N MET A 19 20.65 -48.99 20.77
CA MET A 19 21.56 -50.13 20.65
C MET A 19 21.75 -50.84 21.99
N ALA A 20 21.81 -50.10 23.11
CA ALA A 20 21.90 -50.68 24.45
C ALA A 20 20.61 -51.43 24.86
N THR A 21 19.43 -50.90 24.52
CA THR A 21 18.15 -51.58 24.76
C THR A 21 18.04 -52.88 23.95
N TYR A 22 18.45 -52.85 22.68
CA TYR A 22 18.51 -54.03 21.82
C TYR A 22 19.52 -55.08 22.33
N GLY A 23 20.68 -54.64 22.84
CA GLY A 23 21.65 -55.50 23.49
C GLY A 23 21.08 -56.20 24.73
N MET A 24 20.39 -55.46 25.61
CA MET A 24 19.71 -56.04 26.78
C MET A 24 18.61 -57.04 26.40
N TYR A 25 17.85 -56.77 25.34
CA TYR A 25 16.85 -57.69 24.79
C TYR A 25 17.49 -58.99 24.29
N LYS A 26 18.64 -58.92 23.59
CA LYS A 26 19.37 -60.11 23.15
C LYS A 26 19.97 -60.92 24.32
N LEU A 27 20.47 -60.25 25.35
CA LEU A 27 21.05 -60.90 26.54
C LEU A 27 20.00 -61.64 27.39
N THR A 28 18.77 -61.12 27.44
CA THR A 28 17.65 -61.75 28.16
C THR A 28 17.09 -62.96 27.42
N ILE A 29 17.04 -62.94 26.09
CA ILE A 29 16.59 -64.09 25.29
C ILE A 29 17.67 -65.19 25.18
N GLY A 30 18.95 -64.81 25.18
CA GLY A 30 20.08 -65.73 24.91
C GLY A 30 20.57 -66.59 26.09
N ASN A 31 19.75 -66.84 27.12
CA ASN A 31 20.14 -67.56 28.36
C ASN A 31 21.38 -67.01 29.10
N TYR A 32 21.86 -65.81 28.75
CA TYR A 32 23.08 -65.22 29.33
C TYR A 32 22.90 -64.93 30.83
N GLN A 33 21.67 -64.64 31.25
CA GLN A 33 21.30 -64.47 32.66
C GLN A 33 21.60 -65.71 33.51
N PHE A 34 21.42 -66.91 32.96
CA PHE A 34 21.66 -68.18 33.66
C PHE A 34 23.13 -68.60 33.61
N ASN A 35 23.82 -68.29 32.51
CA ASN A 35 25.21 -68.70 32.30
C ASN A 35 26.23 -67.77 32.99
N ALA A 36 25.91 -66.48 33.16
CA ALA A 36 26.81 -65.50 33.77
C ALA A 36 26.03 -64.42 34.58
N PRO A 37 25.35 -64.81 35.67
CA PRO A 37 24.43 -63.94 36.41
C PRO A 37 25.10 -62.69 37.00
N PHE A 38 26.36 -62.80 37.44
CA PHE A 38 27.09 -61.69 38.04
C PHE A 38 27.47 -60.61 37.00
N MET A 39 27.93 -61.02 35.82
CA MET A 39 28.22 -60.11 34.71
C MET A 39 26.94 -59.46 34.16
N PHE A 40 25.85 -60.23 34.07
CA PHE A 40 24.54 -59.70 33.71
C PHE A 40 24.08 -58.60 34.70
N GLY A 41 24.31 -58.79 36.00
CA GLY A 41 24.02 -57.79 37.04
C GLY A 41 24.72 -56.45 36.80
N PHE A 42 26.03 -56.47 36.49
CA PHE A 42 26.77 -55.24 36.19
C PHE A 42 26.28 -54.54 34.91
N ILE A 43 25.99 -55.30 33.86
CA ILE A 43 25.47 -54.75 32.61
C ILE A 43 24.10 -54.11 32.84
N LEU A 44 23.25 -54.72 33.66
CA LEU A 44 21.94 -54.18 34.01
C LEU A 44 22.06 -52.88 34.84
N VAL A 45 22.99 -52.82 35.80
CA VAL A 45 23.27 -51.58 36.55
C VAL A 45 23.79 -50.47 35.63
N ALA A 46 24.73 -50.78 34.73
CA ALA A 46 25.26 -49.82 33.76
C ALA A 46 24.16 -49.30 32.81
N TYR A 47 23.25 -50.18 32.38
CA TYR A 47 22.10 -49.82 31.56
C TYR A 47 21.10 -48.92 32.30
N LEU A 48 20.79 -49.23 33.56
CA LEU A 48 19.94 -48.37 34.39
C LEU A 48 20.56 -46.99 34.62
N LEU A 49 21.87 -46.92 34.88
CA LEU A 49 22.60 -45.65 34.96
C LEU A 49 22.47 -44.86 33.64
N LEU A 50 22.69 -45.51 32.49
CA LEU A 50 22.55 -44.89 31.17
C LEU A 50 21.15 -44.30 30.94
N LEU A 51 20.09 -45.02 31.32
CA LEU A 51 18.72 -44.52 31.24
C LEU A 51 18.47 -43.32 32.18
N THR A 52 19.03 -43.33 33.39
CA THR A 52 18.89 -42.19 34.32
C THR A 52 19.58 -40.93 33.81
N TYR A 53 20.77 -41.06 33.20
CA TYR A 53 21.48 -39.94 32.56
C TYR A 53 20.73 -39.42 31.34
N ALA A 54 20.20 -40.31 30.48
CA ALA A 54 19.40 -39.92 29.32
C ALA A 54 18.12 -39.16 29.74
N LYS A 55 17.40 -39.64 30.75
CA LYS A 55 16.21 -38.95 31.31
C LYS A 55 16.55 -37.55 31.82
N ARG A 56 17.69 -37.39 32.51
CA ARG A 56 18.14 -36.08 33.03
C ARG A 56 18.54 -35.13 31.90
N GLY A 57 19.12 -35.64 30.82
CA GLY A 57 19.45 -34.87 29.61
C GLY A 57 18.22 -34.40 28.84
N ILE A 58 17.26 -35.31 28.59
CA ILE A 58 16.02 -35.02 27.88
C ILE A 58 15.19 -33.95 28.61
N ARG A 59 15.10 -34.03 29.95
CA ARG A 59 14.36 -33.03 30.75
C ARG A 59 14.93 -31.61 30.58
N LYS A 60 16.26 -31.45 30.58
CA LYS A 60 16.92 -30.15 30.37
C LYS A 60 16.70 -29.61 28.96
N ILE A 61 16.67 -30.49 27.96
CA ILE A 61 16.42 -30.12 26.56
C ILE A 61 14.98 -29.66 26.37
N TRP A 62 14.02 -30.38 26.94
CA TRP A 62 12.61 -29.98 26.92
C TRP A 62 12.39 -28.58 27.49
N THR A 63 13.04 -28.27 28.61
CA THR A 63 13.00 -26.92 29.20
C THR A 63 13.60 -25.86 28.26
N LEU A 64 14.72 -26.17 27.59
CA LEU A 64 15.35 -25.25 26.64
C LEU A 64 14.53 -25.03 25.37
N VAL A 65 13.82 -26.06 24.88
CA VAL A 65 12.91 -25.94 23.73
C VAL A 65 11.70 -25.08 24.08
N ILE A 66 11.12 -25.25 25.27
CA ILE A 66 10.02 -24.41 25.76
C ILE A 66 10.48 -22.94 25.91
N ILE A 67 11.67 -22.70 26.46
CA ILE A 67 12.22 -21.34 26.58
C ILE A 67 12.49 -20.75 25.19
N ALA A 68 13.07 -21.53 24.26
CA ALA A 68 13.33 -21.07 22.90
C ALA A 68 12.03 -20.73 22.15
N SER A 69 10.98 -21.54 22.29
CA SER A 69 9.68 -21.25 21.67
C SER A 69 9.01 -20.02 22.31
N LEU A 70 9.15 -19.81 23.62
CA LEU A 70 8.70 -18.60 24.30
C LEU A 70 9.45 -17.35 23.79
N THR A 71 10.75 -17.45 23.48
CA THR A 71 11.53 -16.31 22.97
C THR A 71 11.22 -15.96 21.52
N THR A 72 10.87 -16.92 20.65
CA THR A 72 10.53 -16.62 19.25
C THR A 72 9.14 -16.00 19.08
N LEU A 73 8.27 -16.12 20.08
CA LEU A 73 6.95 -15.50 20.07
C LEU A 73 6.98 -13.99 20.39
N GLN A 74 8.11 -13.44 20.88
CA GLN A 74 8.24 -12.05 21.31
C GLN A 74 8.77 -11.06 20.27
N SER A 75 8.75 -11.39 18.96
CA SER A 75 9.07 -10.35 17.95
C SER A 75 7.96 -9.29 17.93
N CYS A 76 8.13 -8.18 18.64
CA CYS A 76 7.21 -7.03 18.55
C CYS A 76 7.54 -6.21 17.30
N ASN A 77 6.54 -6.01 16.44
CA ASN A 77 6.64 -5.01 15.38
C ASN A 77 6.30 -3.64 15.97
N TYR A 78 7.01 -2.60 15.55
CA TYR A 78 6.80 -1.23 16.01
C TYR A 78 6.28 -0.36 14.86
N ALA A 79 5.43 0.61 15.19
CA ALA A 79 4.96 1.59 14.22
C ALA A 79 6.12 2.53 13.82
N LYS A 80 6.41 2.63 12.53
CA LYS A 80 7.46 3.51 11.98
C LYS A 80 6.95 4.96 11.90
N SER A 81 7.84 5.94 11.93
CA SER A 81 7.47 7.37 11.89
C SER A 81 6.85 7.82 10.57
N ASN A 82 7.19 7.16 9.46
CA ASN A 82 6.66 7.43 8.12
C ASN A 82 5.30 6.76 7.86
N GLN A 83 4.67 6.19 8.90
CA GLN A 83 3.44 5.44 8.80
C GLN A 83 2.52 5.76 9.98
N GLN A 84 1.21 5.78 9.72
CA GLN A 84 0.17 5.82 10.73
C GLN A 84 -0.49 4.44 10.77
N VAL A 85 -0.37 3.74 11.89
CA VAL A 85 -0.93 2.40 12.04
C VAL A 85 -2.25 2.50 12.78
N VAL A 86 -3.31 1.96 12.19
CA VAL A 86 -4.61 1.82 12.85
C VAL A 86 -4.99 0.35 12.96
N VAL A 87 -5.53 -0.03 14.12
CA VAL A 87 -5.90 -1.40 14.44
C VAL A 87 -7.34 -1.46 14.93
N SER A 88 -8.00 -2.57 14.66
CA SER A 88 -9.35 -2.88 15.13
C SER A 88 -9.36 -4.32 15.65
N ASP A 89 -9.95 -4.51 16.82
CA ASP A 89 -10.11 -5.83 17.46
C ASP A 89 -11.52 -6.42 17.22
N ASP A 90 -12.41 -5.66 16.58
CA ASP A 90 -13.86 -5.91 16.47
C ASP A 90 -14.34 -5.87 15.01
N CYS A 91 -13.55 -6.43 14.09
CA CYS A 91 -13.93 -6.58 12.68
C CYS A 91 -14.19 -5.21 11.98
N GLY A 92 -13.47 -4.16 12.38
CA GLY A 92 -13.51 -2.85 11.74
C GLY A 92 -14.59 -1.92 12.26
N MET A 93 -15.24 -2.26 13.38
CA MET A 93 -16.29 -1.42 14.00
C MET A 93 -15.69 -0.25 14.76
N THR A 94 -14.61 -0.49 15.54
CA THR A 94 -13.84 0.54 16.23
C THR A 94 -12.38 0.46 15.83
N TRP A 95 -11.76 1.63 15.69
CA TRP A 95 -10.38 1.78 15.27
C TRP A 95 -9.59 2.54 16.32
N LYS A 96 -8.37 2.08 16.58
CA LYS A 96 -7.41 2.71 17.49
C LYS A 96 -6.15 3.04 16.71
N LYS A 97 -5.66 4.27 16.87
CA LYS A 97 -4.38 4.70 16.32
C LYS A 97 -3.25 4.24 17.24
N ILE A 98 -2.21 3.68 16.65
CA ILE A 98 -0.95 3.35 17.31
C ILE A 98 0.04 4.47 16.97
N ASN A 99 0.67 5.07 17.98
CA ASN A 99 1.63 6.15 17.74
C ASN A 99 2.97 5.59 17.24
N ALA A 100 3.74 6.44 16.55
CA ALA A 100 5.08 6.07 16.12
C ALA A 100 5.96 5.66 17.31
N GLY A 101 6.67 4.55 17.17
CA GLY A 101 7.50 3.97 18.23
C GLY A 101 6.75 3.07 19.22
N GLU A 102 5.41 3.04 19.19
CA GLU A 102 4.63 2.08 19.99
C GLU A 102 4.62 0.69 19.35
N ALA A 103 4.51 -0.33 20.19
CA ALA A 103 4.40 -1.71 19.74
C ALA A 103 3.03 -1.94 19.10
N VAL A 104 3.03 -2.46 17.87
CA VAL A 104 1.82 -2.83 17.16
C VAL A 104 1.36 -4.20 17.67
N PRO A 105 0.15 -4.33 18.22
CA PRO A 105 -0.35 -5.60 18.72
C PRO A 105 -0.42 -6.64 17.59
N LYS A 106 -0.15 -7.90 17.90
CA LYS A 106 -0.35 -9.02 16.97
C LYS A 106 -1.80 -9.51 17.08
N ALA A 107 -2.34 -10.01 15.97
CA ALA A 107 -3.68 -10.60 15.90
C ALA A 107 -3.90 -11.72 16.93
N GLY A 108 -2.85 -12.49 17.24
CA GLY A 108 -2.93 -13.61 18.17
C GLY A 108 -3.95 -14.65 17.68
N LEU A 109 -4.97 -14.92 18.49
CA LEU A 109 -6.11 -15.80 18.17
C LEU A 109 -7.36 -15.03 17.73
N ASN A 110 -7.31 -13.70 17.65
CA ASN A 110 -8.46 -12.88 17.27
C ASN A 110 -8.64 -12.87 15.75
N MET A 111 -9.67 -13.58 15.27
CA MET A 111 -10.01 -13.64 13.84
C MET A 111 -10.60 -12.33 13.30
N CYS A 112 -11.08 -11.45 14.19
CA CYS A 112 -11.59 -10.12 13.85
C CYS A 112 -10.51 -9.03 13.88
N TYR A 113 -9.25 -9.39 14.15
CA TYR A 113 -8.18 -8.41 14.19
C TYR A 113 -7.87 -7.88 12.79
N MET A 114 -7.92 -6.56 12.66
CA MET A 114 -7.62 -5.84 11.44
C MET A 114 -6.56 -4.80 11.72
N LYS A 115 -5.65 -4.63 10.76
CA LYS A 115 -4.56 -3.67 10.85
C LYS A 115 -4.43 -3.00 9.49
N VAL A 116 -4.38 -1.69 9.49
CA VAL A 116 -4.16 -0.88 8.29
C VAL A 116 -3.00 0.05 8.54
N VAL A 117 -2.06 0.07 7.59
CA VAL A 117 -0.90 0.95 7.62
C VAL A 117 -1.15 2.04 6.60
N ILE A 118 -1.31 3.28 7.07
CA ILE A 118 -1.58 4.45 6.26
C ILE A 118 -0.27 5.24 6.10
N PRO A 119 0.11 5.66 4.89
CA PRO A 119 1.27 6.53 4.67
C PRO A 119 1.21 7.84 5.48
N ASN A 120 2.33 8.27 6.03
CA ASN A 120 2.50 9.57 6.69
C ASN A 120 3.43 10.50 5.90
N PHE A 121 3.30 10.47 4.58
CA PHE A 121 4.08 11.29 3.66
C PHE A 121 3.16 11.75 2.51
N PRO A 122 3.51 12.85 1.81
CA PRO A 122 2.73 13.34 0.69
C PRO A 122 2.65 12.31 -0.44
N MET A 123 1.45 12.17 -1.02
CA MET A 123 1.14 11.27 -2.13
C MET A 123 0.52 12.07 -3.27
N GLN A 124 0.67 11.57 -4.49
CA GLN A 124 0.14 12.19 -5.69
C GLN A 124 -1.09 11.43 -6.16
N GLY A 125 -2.11 12.18 -6.57
CA GLY A 125 -3.32 11.67 -7.16
C GLY A 125 -3.67 12.40 -8.45
N GLU A 126 -4.42 11.73 -9.31
CA GLU A 126 -4.89 12.26 -10.59
C GLU A 126 -6.39 12.01 -10.74
N ALA A 127 -7.14 13.05 -11.09
CA ALA A 127 -8.57 12.96 -11.36
C ALA A 127 -8.88 13.49 -12.76
N THR A 128 -9.32 12.59 -13.65
CA THR A 128 -9.87 12.95 -14.96
C THR A 128 -11.39 12.81 -14.95
N PHE A 129 -12.11 13.85 -15.40
CA PHE A 129 -13.58 13.82 -15.51
C PHE A 129 -14.12 14.90 -16.45
N ILE A 130 -15.33 14.67 -16.94
CA ILE A 130 -16.03 15.64 -17.79
C ILE A 130 -16.84 16.59 -16.91
N SER A 131 -16.70 17.89 -17.17
CA SER A 131 -17.49 18.96 -16.54
C SER A 131 -18.04 19.91 -17.61
N ASN A 132 -19.04 20.69 -17.20
CA ASN A 132 -19.50 21.84 -17.98
C ASN A 132 -18.98 23.11 -17.31
N LEU A 133 -18.47 24.03 -18.13
CA LEU A 133 -18.19 25.40 -17.74
C LEU A 133 -19.45 26.27 -17.97
N LYS A 134 -19.31 27.57 -17.76
CA LYS A 134 -20.32 28.56 -18.13
C LYS A 134 -20.80 28.36 -19.57
N ASP A 135 -22.07 28.67 -19.79
CA ASP A 135 -22.77 28.48 -21.07
C ASP A 135 -22.79 27.05 -21.61
N LYS A 136 -22.60 26.06 -20.73
CA LYS A 136 -22.61 24.61 -21.03
C LYS A 136 -21.49 24.18 -21.98
N VAL A 137 -20.36 24.89 -21.96
CA VAL A 137 -19.14 24.46 -22.65
C VAL A 137 -18.64 23.19 -21.98
N ARG A 138 -18.63 22.08 -22.70
CA ARG A 138 -18.20 20.79 -22.17
C ARG A 138 -16.67 20.70 -22.27
N ALA A 139 -16.01 20.41 -21.16
CA ALA A 139 -14.57 20.20 -21.09
C ALA A 139 -14.24 18.85 -20.46
N ASN A 140 -13.18 18.22 -20.95
CA ASN A 140 -12.51 17.16 -20.22
C ASN A 140 -11.51 17.82 -19.27
N VAL A 141 -11.70 17.60 -17.97
CA VAL A 141 -10.90 18.22 -16.92
C VAL A 141 -9.90 17.21 -16.41
N HIS A 142 -8.64 17.63 -16.34
CA HIS A 142 -7.57 16.89 -15.69
C HIS A 142 -7.11 17.68 -14.46
N ILE A 143 -7.11 17.01 -13.31
CA ILE A 143 -6.65 17.57 -12.05
C ILE A 143 -5.53 16.70 -11.51
N ASP A 144 -4.37 17.29 -11.34
CA ASP A 144 -3.24 16.70 -10.63
C ASP A 144 -3.18 17.32 -9.23
N TYR A 145 -3.05 16.50 -8.20
CA TYR A 145 -3.00 16.99 -6.84
C TYR A 145 -2.05 16.20 -5.96
N ASP A 146 -1.53 16.86 -4.94
CA ASP A 146 -0.71 16.25 -3.91
C ASP A 146 -1.44 16.34 -2.57
N TYR A 147 -1.48 15.23 -1.85
CA TYR A 147 -2.28 15.08 -0.64
C TYR A 147 -1.53 14.35 0.47
N SER A 148 -1.88 14.71 1.70
CA SER A 148 -1.38 14.09 2.93
C SER A 148 -2.56 13.68 3.79
N ILE A 149 -2.51 12.46 4.35
CA ILE A 149 -3.51 12.01 5.33
C ILE A 149 -3.07 12.51 6.70
N THR A 150 -3.77 13.52 7.23
CA THR A 150 -3.47 14.15 8.52
C THR A 150 -4.11 13.42 9.69
N ASP A 151 -5.30 12.83 9.48
CA ASP A 151 -5.98 12.01 10.47
C ASP A 151 -6.38 10.64 9.91
N ALA A 152 -5.55 9.64 10.23
CA ALA A 152 -5.78 8.24 9.89
C ALA A 152 -7.11 7.67 10.40
N LEU A 153 -7.65 8.15 11.54
CA LEU A 153 -8.91 7.65 12.10
C LEU A 153 -10.13 8.20 11.37
N ALA A 154 -10.10 9.47 10.97
CA ALA A 154 -11.15 10.04 10.12
C ALA A 154 -11.15 9.37 8.73
N PHE A 155 -9.96 9.14 8.17
CA PHE A 155 -9.80 8.54 6.85
C PHE A 155 -10.32 7.09 6.80
N ILE A 156 -9.93 6.24 7.77
CA ILE A 156 -10.32 4.82 7.78
C ILE A 156 -11.84 4.62 7.96
N LYS A 157 -12.53 5.55 8.63
CA LYS A 157 -13.99 5.50 8.78
C LYS A 157 -14.73 5.63 7.45
N GLN A 158 -14.13 6.34 6.49
CA GLN A 158 -14.64 6.49 5.13
C GLN A 158 -14.17 5.34 4.24
N ALA A 159 -12.89 4.99 4.34
CA ALA A 159 -12.26 3.93 3.56
C ALA A 159 -12.30 2.56 4.25
N LYS A 160 -13.48 2.12 4.72
CA LYS A 160 -13.64 0.89 5.53
C LYS A 160 -13.10 -0.38 4.85
N PHE A 161 -13.07 -0.40 3.53
CA PHE A 161 -12.58 -1.52 2.72
C PHE A 161 -11.04 -1.64 2.69
N LEU A 162 -10.30 -0.63 3.14
CA LEU A 162 -8.85 -0.74 3.37
C LEU A 162 -8.55 -1.74 4.49
N GLY A 163 -9.48 -1.89 5.43
CA GLY A 163 -9.45 -2.96 6.40
C GLY A 163 -9.67 -4.31 5.72
N LYS A 164 -8.59 -5.08 5.53
CA LYS A 164 -8.66 -6.51 5.25
C LYS A 164 -8.27 -7.30 6.51
N ALA A 165 -9.03 -8.35 6.83
CA ALA A 165 -8.65 -9.27 7.89
C ALA A 165 -7.33 -9.97 7.52
N ASN A 166 -6.37 -10.00 8.45
CA ASN A 166 -5.13 -10.80 8.36
C ASN A 166 -4.14 -10.48 7.22
N VAL A 167 -3.96 -9.21 6.82
CA VAL A 167 -2.83 -8.83 5.95
C VAL A 167 -1.61 -8.44 6.83
N ASP A 168 -0.48 -9.11 6.61
CA ASP A 168 0.77 -8.85 7.35
C ASP A 168 1.37 -7.47 7.03
N ALA A 169 2.01 -6.84 8.03
CA ALA A 169 2.56 -5.47 7.92
C ALA A 169 3.76 -5.38 6.97
N ASP A 170 4.38 -6.53 6.69
CA ASP A 170 5.57 -6.63 5.85
C ASP A 170 5.21 -6.95 4.39
N ASN A 171 3.91 -7.02 4.04
CA ASN A 171 3.48 -7.22 2.67
C ASN A 171 3.39 -5.88 1.93
N GLU A 172 4.30 -5.65 0.99
CA GLU A 172 4.33 -4.48 0.11
C GLU A 172 3.03 -4.29 -0.69
N GLU A 173 2.29 -5.38 -0.96
CA GLU A 173 0.99 -5.33 -1.66
C GLU A 173 -0.13 -4.65 -0.84
N ALA A 174 0.07 -4.42 0.45
CA ALA A 174 -0.93 -3.78 1.32
C ALA A 174 -1.09 -2.28 1.03
N ILE A 175 -0.06 -1.62 0.49
CA ILE A 175 -0.01 -0.16 0.28
C ILE A 175 -0.38 0.24 -1.16
N GLY A 176 -0.51 -0.70 -2.09
CA GLY A 176 -0.78 -0.41 -3.51
C GLY A 176 -2.25 -0.17 -3.84
N LYS A 177 -2.83 -1.09 -4.63
CA LYS A 177 -4.17 -0.93 -5.28
C LYS A 177 -5.33 -0.56 -4.36
N SER A 178 -5.25 -0.91 -3.08
CA SER A 178 -6.33 -0.61 -2.13
C SER A 178 -6.40 0.90 -1.81
N PHE A 179 -5.24 1.58 -1.77
CA PHE A 179 -5.18 3.02 -1.53
C PHE A 179 -5.64 3.83 -2.74
N GLU A 180 -5.28 3.42 -3.95
CA GLU A 180 -5.78 4.02 -5.19
C GLU A 180 -7.32 3.99 -5.24
N MET A 181 -7.94 2.90 -4.79
CA MET A 181 -9.40 2.81 -4.70
C MET A 181 -9.99 3.72 -3.60
N ALA A 182 -9.27 3.92 -2.49
CA ALA A 182 -9.67 4.82 -1.40
C ALA A 182 -9.56 6.28 -1.80
N GLU A 183 -8.50 6.64 -2.48
CA GLU A 183 -8.32 7.93 -3.13
C GLU A 183 -9.49 8.22 -4.08
N ASN A 184 -9.76 7.30 -5.02
CA ASN A 184 -10.85 7.43 -6.00
C ASN A 184 -12.24 7.68 -5.35
N MET A 185 -12.52 7.02 -4.22
CA MET A 185 -13.83 7.13 -3.57
C MET A 185 -13.95 8.29 -2.58
N VAL A 186 -12.88 8.62 -1.87
CA VAL A 186 -12.90 9.58 -0.75
C VAL A 186 -12.42 10.95 -1.20
N ILE A 187 -11.35 11.01 -1.99
CA ILE A 187 -10.67 12.27 -2.35
C ILE A 187 -11.20 12.75 -3.70
N ASP A 188 -10.98 11.96 -4.75
CA ASP A 188 -11.39 12.22 -6.13
C ASP A 188 -12.84 12.64 -6.26
N LYS A 189 -13.74 11.91 -5.60
CA LYS A 189 -15.17 12.20 -5.63
C LYS A 189 -15.46 13.60 -5.08
N ARG A 190 -14.79 14.00 -4.00
CA ARG A 190 -15.01 15.31 -3.35
C ARG A 190 -14.44 16.44 -4.18
N ILE A 191 -13.24 16.26 -4.72
CA ILE A 191 -12.64 17.21 -5.67
C ILE A 191 -13.57 17.37 -6.88
N LYS A 192 -14.06 16.27 -7.47
CA LYS A 192 -15.01 16.29 -8.60
C LYS A 192 -16.31 17.03 -8.26
N ASP A 193 -16.88 16.78 -7.08
CA ASP A 193 -18.13 17.42 -6.63
C ASP A 193 -17.95 18.95 -6.40
N VAL A 194 -16.79 19.37 -5.87
CA VAL A 194 -16.44 20.78 -5.66
C VAL A 194 -16.14 21.46 -7.00
N ALA A 195 -15.29 20.84 -7.82
CA ALA A 195 -14.88 21.35 -9.12
C ALA A 195 -16.08 21.58 -10.05
N LYS A 196 -17.01 20.63 -10.14
CA LYS A 196 -18.25 20.79 -10.92
C LYS A 196 -19.12 21.95 -10.46
N ARG A 197 -19.05 22.33 -9.18
CA ARG A 197 -19.81 23.46 -8.65
C ARG A 197 -19.16 24.78 -9.03
N ILE A 198 -17.83 24.85 -8.95
CA ILE A 198 -17.06 26.05 -9.28
C ILE A 198 -17.15 26.32 -10.79
N PHE A 199 -16.90 25.31 -11.62
CA PHE A 199 -16.73 25.50 -13.07
C PHE A 199 -17.98 26.01 -13.79
N VAL A 200 -19.18 25.76 -13.26
CA VAL A 200 -20.44 26.16 -13.92
C VAL A 200 -20.56 27.69 -14.07
N ASP A 201 -19.90 28.45 -13.21
CA ASP A 201 -19.92 29.92 -13.26
C ASP A 201 -18.73 30.51 -14.02
N GLU A 202 -17.76 29.68 -14.43
CA GLU A 202 -16.47 30.09 -14.95
C GLU A 202 -16.45 30.15 -16.49
N ASP A 203 -16.02 31.29 -17.02
CA ASP A 203 -15.87 31.51 -18.46
C ASP A 203 -14.49 31.08 -18.94
N ILE A 204 -14.44 30.03 -19.77
CA ILE A 204 -13.19 29.47 -20.29
C ILE A 204 -12.32 30.48 -21.06
N VAL A 205 -12.90 31.57 -21.60
CA VAL A 205 -12.16 32.60 -22.34
C VAL A 205 -11.49 33.61 -21.40
N GLU A 206 -12.10 33.87 -20.24
CA GLU A 206 -11.66 34.91 -19.29
C GLU A 206 -11.07 34.33 -18.00
N LEU A 207 -11.06 33.00 -17.87
CA LEU A 207 -10.57 32.27 -16.71
C LEU A 207 -9.10 32.55 -16.42
N ASP A 208 -8.82 32.93 -15.17
CA ASP A 208 -7.47 32.92 -14.61
C ASP A 208 -7.21 31.57 -13.95
N GLN A 209 -6.28 30.81 -14.53
CA GLN A 209 -5.92 29.48 -14.05
C GLN A 209 -5.40 29.50 -12.60
N SER A 210 -4.63 30.51 -12.20
CA SER A 210 -4.08 30.58 -10.85
C SER A 210 -5.16 30.90 -9.82
N GLU A 211 -6.12 31.76 -10.17
CA GLU A 211 -7.23 32.10 -9.27
C GLU A 211 -8.14 30.89 -9.03
N ILE A 212 -8.49 30.16 -10.09
CA ILE A 212 -9.38 29.01 -9.97
C ILE A 212 -8.70 27.82 -9.26
N GLU A 213 -7.40 27.59 -9.48
CA GLU A 213 -6.65 26.56 -8.76
C GLU A 213 -6.62 26.86 -7.25
N ASN A 214 -6.38 28.12 -6.86
CA ASN A 214 -6.40 28.53 -5.45
C ASN A 214 -7.81 28.42 -4.83
N HIS A 215 -8.84 28.81 -5.57
CA HIS A 215 -10.23 28.66 -5.13
C HIS A 215 -10.58 27.19 -4.92
N LEU A 216 -10.28 26.35 -5.92
CA LEU A 216 -10.54 24.92 -5.88
C LEU A 216 -9.78 24.23 -4.75
N LEU A 217 -8.51 24.59 -4.52
CA LEU A 217 -7.71 24.08 -3.40
C LEU A 217 -8.38 24.38 -2.07
N THR A 218 -8.82 25.63 -1.88
CA THR A 218 -9.43 26.10 -0.63
C THR A 218 -10.75 25.38 -0.35
N GLU A 219 -11.64 25.31 -1.34
CA GLU A 219 -12.94 24.64 -1.18
C GLU A 219 -12.81 23.12 -1.07
N SER A 220 -11.86 22.51 -1.79
CA SER A 220 -11.58 21.08 -1.68
C SER A 220 -11.03 20.73 -0.31
N ASN A 221 -10.10 21.53 0.24
CA ASN A 221 -9.57 21.34 1.59
C ASN A 221 -10.67 21.44 2.66
N LYS A 222 -11.61 22.39 2.54
CA LYS A 222 -12.77 22.47 3.45
C LYS A 222 -13.62 21.19 3.42
N ALA A 223 -13.82 20.61 2.24
CA ALA A 223 -14.59 19.36 2.10
C ALA A 223 -13.83 18.14 2.66
N LEU A 224 -12.51 18.11 2.51
CA LEU A 224 -11.64 16.98 2.86
C LEU A 224 -11.19 16.97 4.33
N GLU A 225 -11.21 18.13 5.02
CA GLU A 225 -10.77 18.26 6.41
C GLU A 225 -11.50 17.29 7.35
N SER A 226 -12.83 17.17 7.20
CA SER A 226 -13.65 16.24 7.98
C SER A 226 -13.31 14.75 7.76
N LEU A 227 -12.57 14.45 6.68
CA LEU A 227 -12.15 13.10 6.30
C LEU A 227 -10.68 12.83 6.68
N GLY A 228 -10.00 13.80 7.30
CA GLY A 228 -8.60 13.67 7.71
C GLY A 228 -7.61 13.74 6.55
N VAL A 229 -7.96 14.43 5.46
CA VAL A 229 -7.11 14.60 4.28
C VAL A 229 -6.85 16.09 4.05
N HIS A 230 -5.62 16.42 3.69
CA HIS A 230 -5.20 17.76 3.31
C HIS A 230 -4.53 17.74 1.94
N LEU A 231 -4.93 18.64 1.05
CA LEU A 231 -4.28 18.86 -0.24
C LEU A 231 -3.20 19.92 -0.08
N ASN A 232 -1.97 19.60 -0.50
CA ASN A 232 -0.83 20.50 -0.46
C ASN A 232 -0.83 21.46 -1.66
N PHE A 233 -1.18 20.96 -2.86
CA PHE A 233 -1.43 21.77 -4.05
C PHE A 233 -2.38 21.04 -5.01
N ILE A 234 -2.94 21.79 -5.96
CA ILE A 234 -3.79 21.30 -7.04
C ILE A 234 -3.43 22.03 -8.33
N THR A 235 -3.35 21.29 -9.42
CA THR A 235 -3.10 21.82 -10.77
C THR A 235 -4.29 21.43 -11.64
N LEU A 236 -4.75 22.36 -12.45
CA LEU A 236 -5.94 22.20 -13.27
C LEU A 236 -5.59 22.36 -14.74
N SER A 237 -6.10 21.46 -15.59
CA SER A 237 -6.07 21.67 -17.04
C SER A 237 -7.38 21.27 -17.70
N PHE A 238 -7.74 22.03 -18.73
CA PHE A 238 -8.95 21.82 -19.53
C PHE A 238 -8.55 21.37 -20.92
N ASP A 239 -9.02 20.18 -21.31
CA ASP A 239 -8.96 19.70 -22.68
C ASP A 239 -10.33 19.90 -23.33
N LEU A 240 -10.36 20.76 -24.34
CA LEU A 240 -11.55 21.18 -25.06
C LEU A 240 -11.56 20.51 -26.44
N ASP A 241 -12.76 20.25 -26.95
CA ASP A 241 -12.88 19.76 -28.32
C ASP A 241 -12.34 20.80 -29.33
N GLU A 242 -11.97 20.31 -30.52
CA GLU A 242 -11.32 21.13 -31.53
C GLU A 242 -12.18 22.33 -31.96
N GLN A 243 -13.50 22.16 -32.06
CA GLN A 243 -14.40 23.25 -32.50
C GLN A 243 -14.48 24.34 -31.43
N THR A 244 -14.62 23.96 -30.17
CA THR A 244 -14.61 24.90 -29.04
C THR A 244 -13.28 25.64 -28.95
N ARG A 245 -12.15 24.94 -29.06
CA ARG A 245 -10.82 25.57 -29.03
C ARG A 245 -10.65 26.59 -30.17
N GLN A 246 -11.05 26.24 -31.39
CA GLN A 246 -11.03 27.16 -32.52
C GLN A 246 -11.93 28.38 -32.30
N ALA A 247 -13.13 28.18 -31.73
CA ALA A 247 -14.05 29.27 -31.43
C ALA A 247 -13.47 30.23 -30.37
N ILE A 248 -12.80 29.71 -29.34
CA ILE A 248 -12.09 30.51 -28.33
C ILE A 248 -10.94 31.28 -28.96
N ASP A 249 -10.11 30.64 -29.78
CA ASP A 249 -9.00 31.31 -30.48
C ASP A 249 -9.48 32.48 -31.34
N VAL A 250 -10.59 32.27 -32.07
CA VAL A 250 -11.23 33.30 -32.90
C VAL A 250 -11.80 34.42 -32.02
N SER A 251 -12.50 34.10 -30.94
CA SER A 251 -13.09 35.08 -30.01
C SER A 251 -11.99 35.95 -29.37
N THR A 252 -10.93 35.32 -28.87
CA THR A 252 -9.78 36.00 -28.26
C THR A 252 -9.06 36.88 -29.27
N ALA A 253 -8.83 36.38 -30.48
CA ALA A 253 -8.23 37.19 -31.55
C ALA A 253 -9.12 38.40 -31.91
N MET A 254 -10.45 38.24 -31.96
CA MET A 254 -11.38 39.36 -32.18
C MET A 254 -11.31 40.41 -31.07
N LYS A 255 -11.25 40.00 -29.80
CA LYS A 255 -11.06 40.92 -28.66
C LYS A 255 -9.76 41.73 -28.80
N ILE A 256 -8.68 41.11 -29.27
CA ILE A 256 -7.41 41.82 -29.54
C ILE A 256 -7.58 42.84 -30.68
N TYR A 257 -8.20 42.47 -31.79
CA TYR A 257 -8.46 43.41 -32.89
C TYR A 257 -9.36 44.57 -32.46
N GLU A 258 -10.37 44.30 -31.64
CA GLU A 258 -11.25 45.33 -31.05
C GLU A 258 -10.49 46.29 -30.13
N SER A 259 -9.60 45.79 -29.27
CA SER A 259 -8.75 46.63 -28.41
C SER A 259 -7.86 47.62 -29.18
N LYS A 260 -7.64 47.39 -30.47
CA LYS A 260 -6.83 48.23 -31.36
C LYS A 260 -7.65 49.00 -32.39
N ASN A 261 -8.99 48.96 -32.33
CA ASN A 261 -9.90 49.52 -33.34
C ASN A 261 -9.67 48.94 -34.76
N LEU A 262 -9.27 47.68 -34.87
CA LEU A 262 -8.99 46.97 -36.13
C LEU A 262 -10.00 45.85 -36.43
N GLN A 263 -11.23 45.95 -35.93
CA GLN A 263 -12.25 44.90 -36.07
C GLN A 263 -12.53 44.50 -37.51
N ASP A 264 -12.62 45.46 -38.43
CA ASP A 264 -12.93 45.16 -39.84
C ASP A 264 -11.80 44.40 -40.52
N ILE A 265 -10.54 44.72 -40.19
CA ILE A 265 -9.37 43.97 -40.66
C ILE A 265 -9.36 42.57 -40.05
N GLY A 266 -9.67 42.44 -38.75
CA GLY A 266 -9.80 41.15 -38.07
C GLY A 266 -10.81 40.22 -38.74
N LYS A 267 -12.01 40.73 -39.05
CA LYS A 267 -13.04 39.98 -39.78
C LYS A 267 -12.58 39.52 -41.16
N GLN A 268 -11.89 40.39 -41.91
CA GLN A 268 -11.34 40.04 -43.22
C GLN A 268 -10.28 38.93 -43.13
N VAL A 269 -9.33 39.05 -42.18
CA VAL A 269 -8.27 38.05 -41.96
C VAL A 269 -8.86 36.69 -41.58
N MET A 270 -9.86 36.68 -40.69
CA MET A 270 -10.54 35.45 -40.29
C MET A 270 -11.30 34.79 -41.43
N SER A 271 -12.04 35.58 -42.23
CA SER A 271 -12.74 35.08 -43.42
C SER A 271 -11.77 34.48 -44.45
N GLN A 272 -10.62 35.11 -44.66
CA GLN A 272 -9.60 34.61 -45.57
C GLN A 272 -8.92 33.34 -45.05
N ARG A 273 -8.65 33.25 -43.74
CA ARG A 273 -8.09 32.05 -43.10
C ARG A 273 -9.06 30.86 -43.12
N ALA A 274 -10.35 31.09 -42.91
CA ALA A 274 -11.36 30.04 -42.97
C ALA A 274 -11.48 29.40 -44.37
N GLY A 275 -11.21 30.18 -45.42
CA GLY A 275 -11.17 29.69 -46.81
C GLY A 275 -9.81 29.16 -47.28
N ALA A 276 -8.76 29.24 -46.46
CA ALA A 276 -7.42 28.84 -46.86
C ALA A 276 -7.20 27.33 -46.68
N THR A 277 -7.06 26.60 -47.78
CA THR A 277 -6.73 25.17 -47.76
C THR A 277 -5.33 24.95 -47.17
N LYS A 278 -5.22 24.20 -46.08
CA LYS A 278 -3.93 23.85 -45.46
C LYS A 278 -3.28 22.72 -46.26
N ILE A 279 -2.24 23.02 -47.05
CA ILE A 279 -1.43 22.00 -47.73
C ILE A 279 -0.34 21.53 -46.78
N THR A 280 -0.49 20.33 -46.22
CA THR A 280 0.58 19.67 -45.45
C THR A 280 1.49 18.92 -46.43
N VAL A 281 2.70 19.42 -46.66
CA VAL A 281 3.71 18.74 -47.49
C VAL A 281 4.52 17.80 -46.59
N GLU A 282 4.18 16.52 -46.58
CA GLU A 282 5.04 15.49 -45.99
C GLU A 282 6.11 15.06 -47.01
N ASN A 283 7.36 15.46 -46.76
CA ASN A 283 8.49 14.97 -47.56
C ASN A 283 8.85 13.56 -47.09
N LYS A 284 8.32 12.54 -47.76
CA LYS A 284 8.79 11.16 -47.58
C LYS A 284 10.14 11.00 -48.28
N THR A 285 11.23 11.10 -47.53
CA THR A 285 12.54 10.63 -47.99
C THR A 285 12.53 9.10 -47.96
N GLU A 286 12.43 8.47 -49.14
CA GLU A 286 12.69 7.04 -49.27
C GLU A 286 14.16 6.78 -48.95
N THR A 287 14.42 6.03 -47.87
CA THR A 287 15.76 5.52 -47.57
C THR A 287 16.17 4.55 -48.68
N PRO A 288 17.31 4.76 -49.36
CA PRO A 288 17.73 3.86 -50.42
C PRO A 288 18.05 2.49 -49.79
N LYS A 289 17.43 1.44 -50.33
CA LYS A 289 17.75 0.05 -49.98
C LYS A 289 19.24 -0.18 -50.25
N SER A 290 19.99 -0.54 -49.22
CA SER A 290 21.34 -1.08 -49.35
C SER A 290 21.26 -2.44 -50.04
N GLU A 291 21.85 -2.55 -51.22
CA GLU A 291 22.31 -3.84 -51.79
C GLU A 291 23.44 -4.44 -50.95
#